data_AF-A0A0T0MB77-F1
#
_entry.id   AF-A0A0T0MB77-F1
#
_cell.length_a   1.000
_cell.length_b   1.000
_cell.length_c   1.000
_cell.angle_alpha   90.00
_cell.angle_beta   90.00
_cell.angle_gamma   90.00
#
_symmetry.space_group_name_H-M   'P 1'
#
loop_
_entity.id
_entity.type
_entity.pdbx_description
1 polymer ?
#
loop_
_entity_poly.entity_id
_entity_poly.type
_entity_poly.pdbx_seq_one_letter_code
_entity_poly.pdbx_strand_id
1 'polypeptide(L)'
;MKTLKLKVTISGGLADYGITYKLHKKGDIISAEKKEKSFEKKFTNLDGMYMLYIKGTGPATEEKKVRIELIYDDSEIDLLDNISTENPIEEITYEIGADYYFKTR
;
A
#
# COMPACT_ATOMS: atom_id res chain seq x y z
N MET A 1 10.76 14.51 9.60
CA MET A 1 11.11 13.08 9.79
C MET A 1 10.23 12.33 8.83
N LYS A 2 10.81 11.79 7.78
CA LYS A 2 10.07 11.39 6.59
C LYS A 2 9.19 10.20 6.90
N THR A 3 7.89 10.42 6.72
CA THR A 3 6.85 9.50 7.15
C THR A 3 5.91 9.19 5.99
N LEU A 4 5.67 7.90 5.76
CA LEU A 4 4.66 7.42 4.83
C LEU A 4 3.65 6.59 5.63
N LYS A 5 2.35 6.83 5.40
CA LYS A 5 1.28 6.00 5.96
C LYS A 5 0.56 5.27 4.83
N LEU A 6 0.59 3.95 4.87
CA LEU A 6 -0.26 3.08 4.06
C LEU A 6 -1.59 2.90 4.80
N LYS A 7 -2.70 3.22 4.15
CA LYS A 7 -4.05 2.95 4.63
C LYS A 7 -4.75 2.02 3.63
N VAL A 8 -5.21 0.88 4.12
CA VAL A 8 -6.00 -0.08 3.35
C VAL A 8 -7.36 -0.21 3.98
N THR A 9 -8.40 0.13 3.23
CA THR A 9 -9.80 0.01 3.66
C THR A 9 -10.45 -1.12 2.88
N ILE A 10 -11.00 -2.10 3.60
CA ILE A 10 -11.70 -3.26 3.05
C ILE A 10 -13.17 -3.13 3.43
N SER A 11 -14.05 -3.20 2.43
CA SER A 11 -15.50 -3.12 2.57
C SER A 11 -16.17 -4.32 1.90
N GLY A 12 -17.37 -4.68 2.36
CA GLY A 12 -18.09 -5.86 1.87
C GLY A 12 -17.67 -7.18 2.53
N GLY A 13 -16.75 -7.18 3.50
CA GLY A 13 -16.33 -8.37 4.24
C GLY A 13 -14.88 -8.33 4.70
N LEU A 14 -14.31 -9.51 4.95
CA LEU A 14 -12.88 -9.71 5.20
C LEU A 14 -12.18 -10.09 3.90
N ALA A 15 -10.90 -9.76 3.77
CA ALA A 15 -10.08 -10.28 2.68
C ALA A 15 -9.81 -11.78 2.87
N ASP A 16 -10.32 -12.63 1.97
CA ASP A 16 -10.28 -14.10 2.10
C ASP A 16 -8.89 -14.67 2.35
N TYR A 17 -7.89 -14.19 1.61
CA TYR A 17 -6.48 -14.57 1.76
C TYR A 17 -5.64 -13.43 2.29
N GLY A 18 -6.27 -12.40 2.85
CA GLY A 18 -5.62 -11.20 3.35
C GLY A 18 -4.94 -10.35 2.27
N ILE A 19 -4.65 -9.12 2.64
CA ILE A 19 -3.84 -8.16 1.89
C ILE A 19 -2.47 -8.10 2.56
N THR A 20 -1.43 -8.33 1.77
CA THR A 20 -0.04 -8.26 2.16
C THR A 20 0.58 -6.99 1.59
N TYR A 21 1.30 -6.25 2.42
CA TYR A 21 2.23 -5.23 1.94
C TYR A 21 3.68 -5.68 2.15
N LYS A 22 4.59 -5.23 1.28
CA LYS A 22 6.05 -5.37 1.42
C LYS A 22 6.72 -4.06 1.05
N LEU A 23 7.44 -3.47 1.99
CA LEU A 23 8.30 -2.33 1.74
C LEU A 23 9.73 -2.81 1.50
N HIS A 24 10.31 -2.40 0.38
CA HIS A 24 11.67 -2.71 -0.03
C HIS A 24 12.55 -1.46 -0.07
N LYS A 25 13.83 -1.63 0.28
CA LYS A 25 14.90 -0.63 0.07
C LYS A 25 16.12 -1.34 -0.50
N LYS A 26 16.60 -0.92 -1.67
CA LYS A 26 17.75 -1.54 -2.37
C LYS A 26 17.62 -3.07 -2.56
N GLY A 27 16.39 -3.56 -2.79
CA GLY A 27 16.09 -4.98 -2.94
C GLY A 27 15.71 -5.69 -1.64
N ASP A 28 16.16 -5.20 -0.49
CA ASP A 28 15.88 -5.83 0.81
C ASP A 28 14.47 -5.52 1.31
N ILE A 29 13.79 -6.53 1.86
CA ILE A 29 12.51 -6.36 2.55
C ILE A 29 12.79 -5.77 3.94
N ILE A 30 12.29 -4.57 4.17
CA ILE A 30 12.44 -3.86 5.46
C ILE A 30 11.18 -3.91 6.31
N SER A 31 10.02 -4.13 5.71
CA SER A 31 8.78 -4.38 6.45
C SER A 31 7.82 -5.18 5.58
N ALA A 32 7.17 -6.18 6.17
CA ALA A 32 6.11 -6.91 5.52
C ALA A 32 5.09 -7.37 6.56
N GLU A 33 3.82 -7.32 6.20
CA GLU A 33 2.73 -7.81 7.03
C GLU A 33 1.54 -8.19 6.16
N LYS A 34 0.75 -9.15 6.63
CA LYS A 34 -0.49 -9.59 6.00
C LYS A 34 -1.65 -9.38 6.97
N LYS A 35 -2.75 -8.80 6.49
CA LYS A 35 -3.96 -8.50 7.27
C LYS A 35 -5.22 -8.85 6.49
N GLU A 36 -6.23 -9.37 7.18
CA GLU A 36 -7.54 -9.71 6.59
C GLU A 36 -8.59 -8.60 6.77
N LYS A 37 -8.33 -7.66 7.69
CA LYS A 37 -9.18 -6.50 7.98
C LYS A 37 -8.51 -5.23 7.47
N SER A 38 -9.30 -4.16 7.33
CA SER A 38 -8.79 -2.79 7.16
C SER A 38 -7.66 -2.48 8.15
N PHE A 39 -6.62 -1.82 7.68
CA PHE A 39 -5.44 -1.54 8.50
C PHE A 39 -4.74 -0.26 8.07
N GLU A 40 -3.89 0.22 8.97
CA GLU A 40 -2.98 1.32 8.71
C GLU A 40 -1.56 0.90 9.12
N LYS A 41 -0.58 1.29 8.30
CA LYS A 41 0.84 1.11 8.62
C LYS A 41 1.58 2.41 8.45
N LYS A 42 2.23 2.85 9.52
CA LYS A 42 3.17 3.98 9.50
C LYS A 42 4.59 3.47 9.28
N PHE A 43 5.27 4.05 8.30
CA PHE A 43 6.71 3.90 8.07
C PHE A 43 7.39 5.22 8.44
N THR A 44 8.40 5.17 9.29
CA THR A 44 9.14 6.36 9.78
C THR A 44 10.62 6.21 9.47
N ASN A 45 11.37 7.31 9.59
CA ASN A 45 12.81 7.34 9.32
C ASN A 45 13.16 6.84 7.92
N LEU A 46 12.32 7.19 6.94
CA LEU A 46 12.57 6.86 5.54
C LEU A 46 13.70 7.73 5.00
N ASP A 47 14.63 7.13 4.28
CA ASP A 47 15.76 7.81 3.64
C ASP A 47 16.26 7.03 2.43
N GLY A 48 16.19 7.64 1.25
CA GLY A 48 16.54 7.04 -0.04
C GLY A 48 15.34 6.62 -0.87
N MET A 49 15.53 5.59 -1.70
CA MET A 49 14.56 5.08 -2.66
C MET A 49 13.92 3.78 -2.18
N TYR A 50 12.61 3.67 -2.38
CA TYR A 50 11.79 2.60 -1.86
C TYR A 50 10.81 2.08 -2.92
N MET A 51 10.41 0.82 -2.75
CA MET A 51 9.32 0.19 -3.48
C MET A 51 8.36 -0.42 -2.46
N LEU A 52 7.09 -0.04 -2.52
CA LEU A 52 6.02 -0.61 -1.69
C LEU A 52 5.09 -1.42 -2.59
N TYR A 53 5.09 -2.73 -2.35
CA TYR A 53 4.28 -3.70 -3.06
C TYR A 53 3.07 -4.08 -2.19
N ILE A 54 1.87 -4.01 -2.74
CA ILE A 54 0.63 -4.46 -2.11
C ILE A 54 0.01 -5.53 -2.99
N LYS A 55 -0.32 -6.68 -2.41
CA LYS A 55 -1.10 -7.72 -3.08
C LYS A 55 -2.04 -8.45 -2.15
N GLY A 56 -3.08 -9.06 -2.68
CA GLY A 56 -3.91 -9.98 -1.92
C GLY A 56 -5.20 -10.27 -2.63
N THR A 57 -6.20 -10.65 -1.84
CA THR A 57 -7.56 -10.81 -2.34
C THR A 57 -8.52 -9.96 -1.53
N GLY A 58 -9.52 -9.40 -2.20
CA GLY A 58 -10.66 -8.75 -1.56
C GLY A 58 -11.59 -9.79 -0.92
N PRO A 59 -12.72 -9.32 -0.34
CA PRO A 59 -13.79 -10.22 0.10
C PRO A 59 -14.42 -10.99 -1.06
N ALA A 60 -14.79 -12.27 -0.85
CA ALA A 60 -15.62 -13.02 -1.79
C ALA A 60 -17.12 -12.65 -1.69
N THR A 61 -17.43 -11.37 -1.88
CA THR A 61 -18.81 -10.84 -1.89
C THR A 61 -19.04 -9.92 -3.09
N GLU A 62 -20.31 -9.66 -3.41
CA GLU A 62 -20.70 -8.72 -4.48
C GLU A 62 -20.39 -7.26 -4.10
N GLU A 63 -20.43 -6.94 -2.81
CA GLU A 63 -20.16 -5.60 -2.27
C GLU A 63 -18.66 -5.34 -2.02
N LYS A 64 -17.78 -6.23 -2.52
CA LYS A 64 -16.34 -6.14 -2.30
C LYS A 64 -15.78 -4.82 -2.81
N LYS A 65 -15.01 -4.17 -1.96
CA LYS A 65 -14.29 -2.94 -2.31
C LYS A 65 -13.07 -2.80 -1.43
N VAL A 66 -11.92 -2.58 -2.05
CA VAL A 66 -10.64 -2.34 -1.39
C VAL A 66 -10.09 -1.00 -1.86
N ARG A 67 -9.80 -0.11 -0.93
CA ARG A 67 -9.15 1.17 -1.21
C ARG A 67 -7.76 1.17 -0.61
N ILE A 68 -6.77 1.48 -1.44
CA ILE A 68 -5.36 1.64 -1.03
C ILE A 68 -4.98 3.10 -1.19
N GLU A 69 -4.44 3.68 -0.13
CA GLU A 69 -4.09 5.10 -0.07
C GLU A 69 -2.76 5.27 0.67
N LEU A 70 -1.86 6.02 0.05
CA LEU A 70 -0.63 6.51 0.65
C LEU A 70 -0.83 7.96 1.07
N ILE A 71 -0.51 8.24 2.34
CA ILE A 71 -0.59 9.57 2.94
C ILE A 71 0.82 9.96 3.36
N TYR A 72 1.33 11.05 2.78
CA TYR A 72 2.67 11.60 3.02
C TYR A 72 2.69 13.11 2.77
N ASP A 73 3.78 13.75 3.18
CA ASP A 73 4.06 15.15 2.88
C ASP A 73 4.86 15.23 1.57
N ASP A 74 4.31 15.89 0.54
CA ASP A 74 4.92 16.05 -0.79
C ASP A 74 6.23 16.85 -0.76
N SER A 75 6.51 17.57 0.33
CA SER A 75 7.81 18.22 0.54
C SER A 75 8.89 17.24 1.04
N GLU A 76 8.50 16.10 1.63
CA GLU A 76 9.40 15.08 2.18
C GLU A 76 9.53 13.84 1.28
N ILE A 77 8.47 13.47 0.55
CA ILE A 77 8.39 12.25 -0.28
C ILE A 77 7.95 12.60 -1.70
N ASP A 78 8.65 12.04 -2.68
CA ASP A 78 8.37 12.17 -4.10
C ASP A 78 7.90 10.82 -4.64
N LEU A 79 6.61 10.69 -4.93
CA LEU A 79 6.04 9.51 -5.59
C LEU A 79 6.39 9.56 -7.08
N LEU A 80 6.86 8.45 -7.63
CA LEU A 80 7.24 8.34 -9.03
C LEU A 80 6.02 7.95 -9.84
N ASP A 81 5.18 8.95 -10.15
CA ASP A 81 3.84 8.77 -10.74
C ASP A 81 3.85 8.03 -12.08
N ASN A 82 4.95 8.09 -12.83
CA ASN A 82 5.06 7.43 -14.14
C ASN A 82 5.20 5.90 -14.07
N ILE A 83 5.53 5.35 -12.90
CA ILE A 83 5.73 3.90 -12.69
C ILE A 83 4.95 3.36 -11.49
N SER A 84 4.36 4.24 -10.69
CA SER A 84 3.54 3.87 -9.56
C SER A 84 2.09 3.66 -9.99
N THR A 85 1.40 2.76 -9.30
CA THR A 85 -0.06 2.69 -9.33
C THR A 85 -0.64 4.03 -8.89
N GLU A 86 -1.84 4.36 -9.38
CA GLU A 86 -2.57 5.55 -8.94
C GLU A 86 -2.68 5.59 -7.40
N ASN A 87 -2.49 6.78 -6.84
CA ASN A 87 -2.65 7.02 -5.42
C ASN A 87 -3.66 8.15 -5.20
N PRO A 88 -4.84 7.86 -4.64
CA PRO A 88 -5.28 6.54 -4.18
C PRO A 88 -5.77 5.63 -5.31
N ILE A 89 -5.88 4.32 -5.06
CA ILE A 89 -6.58 3.37 -5.94
C ILE A 89 -7.75 2.71 -5.23
N GLU A 90 -8.78 2.39 -6.01
CA GLU A 90 -9.96 1.64 -5.58
C GLU A 90 -10.15 0.40 -6.46
N GLU A 91 -10.15 -0.76 -5.83
CA GLU A 91 -10.32 -2.06 -6.46
C GLU A 91 -11.66 -2.68 -6.03
N ILE A 92 -12.46 -3.04 -7.02
CA ILE A 92 -13.73 -3.77 -6.84
C ILE A 92 -13.63 -5.22 -7.33
N THR A 93 -12.44 -5.62 -7.78
CA THR A 93 -12.15 -6.97 -8.22
C THR A 93 -11.75 -7.85 -7.04
N TYR A 94 -11.68 -9.17 -7.26
CA TYR A 94 -11.21 -10.09 -6.22
C TYR A 94 -9.70 -10.01 -6.02
N GLU A 95 -8.93 -9.79 -7.09
CA GLU A 95 -7.46 -9.72 -7.03
C GLU A 95 -7.03 -8.28 -6.77
N ILE A 96 -6.27 -8.07 -5.70
CA ILE A 96 -5.82 -6.73 -5.30
C ILE A 96 -4.33 -6.60 -5.61
N GLY A 97 -3.93 -5.50 -6.25
CA GLY A 97 -2.54 -5.17 -6.55
C GLY A 97 -2.29 -3.67 -6.59
N ALA A 98 -1.18 -3.22 -6.01
CA ALA A 98 -0.68 -1.86 -6.19
C ALA A 98 0.82 -1.80 -5.91
N ASP A 99 1.54 -1.10 -6.78
CA ASP A 99 2.99 -0.94 -6.71
C ASP A 99 3.33 0.55 -6.64
N TYR A 100 4.02 0.98 -5.59
CA TYR A 100 4.41 2.37 -5.41
C TYR A 100 5.92 2.51 -5.33
N TYR A 101 6.49 3.37 -6.16
CA TYR A 101 7.91 3.70 -6.15
C TYR A 101 8.07 5.14 -5.70
N PHE A 102 8.88 5.36 -4.68
CA PHE A 102 9.06 6.71 -4.14
C PHE A 102 10.49 6.92 -3.66
N LYS A 103 10.92 8.18 -3.67
CA LYS A 103 12.17 8.61 -3.04
C LYS A 103 11.87 9.66 -1.98
N THR A 104 12.72 9.72 -0.98
CA THR A 104 12.69 10.79 0.00
C THR A 104 13.58 11.96 -0.41
N ARG A 105 13.16 13.19 -0.13
CA ARG A 105 13.92 14.41 -0.45
C ARG A 105 14.97 14.77 0.59
#